data_AF-A0A5E4A0A0-F1
#
_entry.id   AF-A0A5E4A0A0-F1
#
_cell.length_a   1.000
_cell.length_b   1.000
_cell.length_c   1.000
_cell.angle_alpha   90.00
_cell.angle_beta   90.00
_cell.angle_gamma   90.00
#
_symmetry.space_group_name_H-M   'P 1'
#
loop_
_entity.id
_entity.type
_entity.pdbx_description
1 polymer ?
#
loop_
_entity_poly.entity_id
_entity_poly.type
_entity_poly.pdbx_seq_one_letter_code
_entity_poly.pdbx_strand_id
1 'polypeptide(L)'
;MDEADRQLLRRCRVRLVSELQVAPLWDALLSRELFTPDMIEDIQLAGSGSRRDQARQLVIDLETRGRQALPLFISCLEDTGQDTLASLLRTSRQAVKRDPEAVRSLDLVPEELRVMMLDPVKPASGNLTPVVLGPRELPPAKLRPEVLRPVDVGSGEFRDAHAQELSRGNTDLAYVLRADPCGHCLIINNVSFSRASGLSARLGSNVDCEKMQRRFRSLHFTVEVTCNLTAKKMVQALVELAQRDHRALDCCAVVILSHGCQASHLQFPGAVYGTDGCSVSVERIVNIFNGTSCPSLGGKPKLFFIQACGGAAPPVSTGPPQAVRVPGTVPAAGWQCFSCPEETQACPL
;
A
#
# COMPACT_ATOMS: atom_id res chain seq x y z
N MET A 1 -13.96 13.76 -2.55
CA MET A 1 -13.51 15.06 -3.07
C MET A 1 -13.47 15.02 -4.59
N ASP A 2 -13.55 16.16 -5.30
CA ASP A 2 -13.27 16.16 -6.75
C ASP A 2 -11.75 16.13 -7.01
N GLU A 3 -11.34 15.80 -8.23
CA GLU A 3 -9.91 15.61 -8.53
C GLU A 3 -9.11 16.92 -8.51
N ALA A 4 -9.77 18.03 -8.84
CA ALA A 4 -9.16 19.36 -8.78
C ALA A 4 -8.79 19.76 -7.33
N ASP A 5 -9.72 19.56 -6.39
CA ASP A 5 -9.51 19.84 -4.98
C ASP A 5 -8.46 18.87 -4.38
N ARG A 6 -8.41 17.60 -4.82
CA ARG A 6 -7.32 16.68 -4.42
C ARG A 6 -5.95 17.12 -4.92
N GLN A 7 -5.84 17.49 -6.19
CA GLN A 7 -4.57 17.98 -6.77
C GLN A 7 -4.09 19.27 -6.09
N LEU A 8 -5.03 20.13 -5.67
CA LEU A 8 -4.72 21.32 -4.90
C LEU A 8 -4.14 20.96 -3.53
N LEU A 9 -4.79 20.05 -2.78
CA LEU A 9 -4.27 19.60 -1.49
C LEU A 9 -2.89 18.97 -1.61
N ARG A 10 -2.65 18.17 -2.65
CA ARG A 10 -1.33 17.54 -2.92
C ARG A 10 -0.24 18.58 -3.17
N ARG A 11 -0.55 19.65 -3.92
CA ARG A 11 0.38 20.77 -4.17
C ARG A 11 0.66 21.58 -2.92
N CYS A 12 -0.35 21.83 -2.09
CA CYS A 12 -0.20 22.58 -0.85
C CYS A 12 0.32 21.74 0.33
N ARG A 13 0.49 20.41 0.16
CA ARG A 13 0.75 19.45 1.24
C ARG A 13 1.97 19.80 2.09
N VAL A 14 3.08 20.19 1.47
CA VAL A 14 4.32 20.52 2.20
C VAL A 14 4.09 21.68 3.16
N ARG A 15 3.42 22.73 2.70
CA ARG A 15 3.09 23.90 3.52
C ARG A 15 2.05 23.56 4.59
N LEU A 16 0.99 22.83 4.23
CA LEU A 16 -0.03 22.37 5.18
C LEU A 16 0.61 21.58 6.32
N VAL A 17 1.40 20.55 6.04
CA VAL A 17 2.04 19.74 7.09
C VAL A 17 3.02 20.55 7.95
N SER A 18 3.67 21.56 7.37
CA SER A 18 4.62 22.41 8.09
C SER A 18 3.95 23.44 9.01
N GLU A 19 2.91 24.11 8.53
CA GLU A 19 2.31 25.31 9.13
C GLU A 19 1.01 25.04 9.91
N LEU A 20 0.28 23.97 9.58
CA LEU A 20 -1.05 23.69 10.15
C LEU A 20 -0.99 23.44 11.66
N GLN A 21 -1.83 24.17 12.41
CA GLN A 21 -2.08 23.95 13.83
C GLN A 21 -3.31 23.06 13.98
N VAL A 22 -3.10 21.83 14.43
CA VAL A 22 -4.14 20.80 14.47
C VAL A 22 -4.98 20.83 15.74
N ALA A 23 -4.40 21.19 16.89
CA ALA A 23 -5.10 21.20 18.16
C ALA A 23 -6.36 22.09 18.18
N PRO A 24 -6.34 23.33 17.64
CA PRO A 24 -7.53 24.17 17.60
C PRO A 24 -8.59 23.69 16.58
N LEU A 25 -8.24 22.81 15.65
CA LEU A 25 -9.12 22.40 14.55
C LEU A 25 -10.13 21.32 14.96
N TRP A 26 -9.85 20.51 15.98
CA TRP A 26 -10.65 19.32 16.28
C TRP A 26 -12.13 19.63 16.52
N ASP A 27 -12.43 20.64 17.33
CA ASP A 27 -13.81 21.04 17.61
C ASP A 27 -14.52 21.59 16.36
N ALA A 28 -13.81 22.38 15.54
CA ALA A 28 -14.33 22.92 14.29
C ALA A 28 -14.61 21.82 13.24
N LEU A 29 -13.79 20.77 13.23
CA LEU A 29 -13.94 19.64 12.31
C LEU A 29 -15.10 18.72 12.71
N LEU A 30 -15.27 18.48 14.02
CA LEU A 30 -16.38 17.69 14.56
C LEU A 30 -17.72 18.40 14.41
N SER A 31 -17.79 19.70 14.75
CA SER A 31 -19.04 20.49 14.68
C SER A 31 -19.60 20.61 13.27
N ARG A 32 -18.75 20.53 12.24
CA ARG A 32 -19.14 20.54 10.83
C ARG A 32 -19.30 19.13 10.24
N GLU A 33 -19.27 18.09 11.08
CA GLU A 33 -19.33 16.66 10.71
C GLU A 33 -18.29 16.26 9.65
N LEU A 34 -17.20 17.03 9.57
CA LEU A 34 -16.13 16.76 8.61
C LEU A 34 -15.39 15.49 8.98
N PHE A 35 -15.32 15.15 10.26
CA PHE A 35 -14.79 13.91 10.79
C PHE A 35 -15.70 13.42 11.93
N THR A 36 -15.72 12.10 12.18
CA THR A 36 -16.35 11.55 13.39
C THR A 36 -15.37 11.58 14.55
N PRO A 37 -15.83 11.46 15.81
CA PRO A 37 -14.94 11.37 16.98
C PRO A 37 -13.88 10.27 16.82
N ASP A 38 -14.29 9.06 16.42
CA ASP A 38 -13.38 7.93 16.20
C ASP A 38 -12.28 8.25 15.18
N MET A 39 -12.63 8.94 14.09
CA MET A 39 -11.65 9.33 13.07
C MET A 39 -10.68 10.40 13.59
N ILE A 40 -11.14 11.32 14.44
CA ILE A 40 -10.24 12.31 15.05
C ILE A 40 -9.27 11.62 16.01
N GLU A 41 -9.71 10.62 16.78
CA GLU A 41 -8.83 9.82 17.63
C GLU A 41 -7.76 9.10 16.79
N ASP A 42 -8.14 8.45 15.69
CA ASP A 42 -7.20 7.81 14.76
C ASP A 42 -6.17 8.82 14.20
N ILE A 43 -6.62 10.02 13.81
CA ILE A 43 -5.75 11.09 13.31
C ILE A 43 -4.80 11.57 14.40
N GLN A 44 -5.28 11.73 15.64
CA GLN A 44 -4.46 12.19 16.77
C GLN A 44 -3.38 11.18 17.16
N LEU A 45 -3.68 9.88 17.01
CA LEU A 45 -2.77 8.77 17.28
C LEU A 45 -1.85 8.42 16.08
N ALA A 46 -1.99 9.12 14.95
CA ALA A 46 -1.24 8.81 13.74
C ALA A 46 0.28 8.97 13.93
N GLY A 47 1.04 7.99 13.45
CA GLY A 47 2.51 8.00 13.47
C GLY A 47 3.06 8.02 14.89
N SER A 48 3.83 9.06 15.22
CA SER A 48 4.36 9.28 16.57
C SER A 48 3.44 10.11 17.49
N GLY A 49 2.24 10.47 17.00
CA GLY A 49 1.37 11.45 17.65
C GLY A 49 1.89 12.89 17.54
N SER A 50 2.93 13.14 16.73
CA SER A 50 3.45 14.49 16.53
C SER A 50 2.44 15.36 15.77
N ARG A 51 2.44 16.67 16.03
CA ARG A 51 1.60 17.64 15.30
C ARG A 51 1.76 17.54 13.78
N ARG A 52 2.96 17.21 13.28
CA ARG A 52 3.21 17.00 11.84
C ARG A 52 2.59 15.71 11.32
N ASP A 53 2.62 14.63 12.10
CA ASP A 53 1.99 13.36 11.71
C ASP A 53 0.46 13.52 11.70
N GLN A 54 -0.11 14.18 12.71
CA GLN A 54 -1.52 14.52 12.78
C GLN A 54 -1.96 15.40 11.61
N ALA A 55 -1.20 16.46 11.28
CA ALA A 55 -1.49 17.33 10.14
C ALA A 55 -1.44 16.56 8.81
N ARG A 56 -0.50 15.63 8.68
CA ARG A 56 -0.37 14.78 7.49
C ARG A 56 -1.56 13.83 7.36
N GLN A 57 -1.91 13.13 8.44
CA GLN A 57 -3.02 12.18 8.44
C GLN A 57 -4.34 12.90 8.16
N LEU A 58 -4.57 14.05 8.78
CA LEU A 58 -5.75 14.88 8.52
C LEU A 58 -5.88 15.23 7.03
N VAL A 59 -4.79 15.65 6.37
CA VAL A 59 -4.85 16.01 4.94
C VAL A 59 -5.14 14.80 4.06
N ILE A 60 -4.61 13.62 4.40
CA ILE A 60 -4.88 12.36 3.69
C ILE A 60 -6.36 12.00 3.83
N ASP A 61 -6.87 11.98 5.07
CA ASP A 61 -8.23 11.54 5.33
C ASP A 61 -9.25 12.54 4.78
N LEU A 62 -8.89 13.83 4.72
CA LEU A 62 -9.72 14.87 4.11
C LEU A 62 -10.04 14.57 2.63
N GLU A 63 -9.12 13.95 1.86
CA GLU A 63 -9.36 13.56 0.46
C GLU A 63 -10.55 12.58 0.31
N THR A 64 -10.89 11.86 1.39
CA THR A 64 -11.95 10.84 1.43
C THR A 64 -13.34 11.40 1.74
N ARG A 65 -13.45 12.61 2.30
CA ARG A 65 -14.70 13.16 2.91
C ARG A 65 -15.70 13.77 1.91
N GLY A 66 -15.65 13.38 0.64
CA GLY A 66 -16.59 13.84 -0.37
C GLY A 66 -16.31 15.27 -0.90
N ARG A 67 -17.25 15.83 -1.66
CA ARG A 67 -17.06 17.09 -2.45
C ARG A 67 -17.10 18.37 -1.62
N GLN A 68 -17.74 18.34 -0.44
CA GLN A 68 -17.80 19.50 0.46
C GLN A 68 -16.62 19.56 1.45
N ALA A 69 -15.74 18.56 1.42
CA ALA A 69 -14.64 18.41 2.36
C ALA A 69 -13.70 19.62 2.38
N LEU A 70 -13.15 20.01 1.21
CA LEU A 70 -12.21 21.12 1.11
C LEU A 70 -12.87 22.48 1.45
N PRO A 71 -14.07 22.83 0.95
CA PRO A 71 -14.78 24.04 1.38
C PRO A 71 -14.97 24.14 2.89
N LEU A 72 -15.45 23.07 3.52
CA LEU A 72 -15.69 23.04 4.97
C LEU A 72 -14.38 23.16 5.74
N PHE A 73 -13.32 22.47 5.28
CA PHE A 73 -12.00 22.56 5.88
C PHE A 73 -11.43 23.99 5.83
N ILE A 74 -11.57 24.69 4.70
CA ILE A 74 -11.14 26.09 4.58
C ILE A 74 -11.88 26.95 5.61
N SER A 75 -13.18 26.75 5.80
CA SER A 75 -13.92 27.48 6.83
C SER A 75 -13.48 27.12 8.25
N CYS A 76 -13.14 25.86 8.54
CA CYS A 76 -12.55 25.49 9.84
C CYS A 76 -11.22 26.23 10.09
N LEU A 77 -10.40 26.43 9.06
CA LEU A 77 -9.15 27.18 9.19
C LEU A 77 -9.41 28.65 9.55
N GLU A 78 -10.43 29.27 8.97
CA GLU A 78 -10.83 30.64 9.29
C GLU A 78 -11.36 30.75 10.73
N ASP A 79 -12.25 29.84 11.13
CA ASP A 79 -12.82 29.81 12.47
C ASP A 79 -11.72 29.65 13.56
N THR A 80 -10.60 29.03 13.21
CA THR A 80 -9.46 28.79 14.11
C THR A 80 -8.32 29.78 13.97
N GLY A 81 -8.50 30.85 13.18
CA GLY A 81 -7.50 31.92 12.99
C GLY A 81 -6.29 31.52 12.14
N GLN A 82 -6.41 30.48 11.31
CA GLN A 82 -5.38 30.00 10.38
C GLN A 82 -5.58 30.61 8.99
N ASP A 83 -5.78 31.94 8.93
CA ASP A 83 -6.18 32.69 7.74
C ASP A 83 -5.18 32.61 6.58
N THR A 84 -3.89 32.47 6.89
CA THR A 84 -2.83 32.34 5.87
C THR A 84 -3.00 31.07 5.04
N LEU A 85 -3.28 29.94 5.70
CA LEU A 85 -3.57 28.66 5.05
C LEU A 85 -4.94 28.68 4.37
N ALA A 86 -5.96 29.26 5.00
CA ALA A 86 -7.28 29.40 4.41
C ALA A 86 -7.24 30.22 3.11
N SER A 87 -6.53 31.35 3.12
CA SER A 87 -6.35 32.23 1.95
C SER A 87 -5.57 31.55 0.83
N LEU A 88 -4.50 30.81 1.18
CA LEU A 88 -3.72 30.03 0.21
C LEU A 88 -4.60 29.01 -0.53
N LEU A 89 -5.36 28.20 0.21
CA LEU A 89 -6.22 27.17 -0.37
C LEU A 89 -7.36 27.79 -1.19
N ARG A 90 -7.99 28.86 -0.69
CA ARG A 90 -9.07 29.55 -1.40
C ARG A 90 -8.59 30.18 -2.71
N THR A 91 -7.48 30.89 -2.69
CA THR A 91 -6.89 31.54 -3.88
C THR A 91 -6.52 30.49 -4.92
N SER A 92 -5.86 29.41 -4.48
CA SER A 92 -5.46 28.31 -5.37
C SER A 92 -6.67 27.63 -6.00
N ARG A 93 -7.76 27.45 -5.23
CA ARG A 93 -9.00 26.83 -5.72
C ARG A 93 -9.72 27.69 -6.75
N GLN A 94 -9.72 29.00 -6.55
CA GLN A 94 -10.30 29.94 -7.51
C GLN A 94 -9.48 30.06 -8.79
N ALA A 95 -8.15 29.96 -8.72
CA ALA A 95 -7.29 29.94 -9.88
C ALA A 95 -7.59 28.73 -10.78
N VAL A 96 -7.72 27.53 -10.19
CA VAL A 96 -8.05 26.30 -10.92
C VAL A 96 -9.44 26.35 -11.57
N LYS A 97 -10.39 27.11 -11.00
CA LYS A 97 -11.72 27.31 -11.60
C LYS A 97 -11.75 28.32 -12.75
N ARG A 98 -10.79 29.25 -12.80
CA ARG A 98 -10.73 30.29 -13.84
C ARG A 98 -9.93 29.85 -15.07
N ASP A 99 -8.99 28.92 -14.92
CA ASP A 99 -8.18 28.42 -16.03
C ASP A 99 -7.79 26.93 -15.82
N PRO A 100 -8.49 25.99 -16.48
CA PRO A 100 -8.18 24.56 -16.42
C PRO A 100 -6.88 24.15 -17.13
N GLU A 101 -6.35 24.97 -18.05
CA GLU A 101 -5.21 24.58 -18.92
C GLU A 101 -3.85 25.14 -18.46
N ALA A 102 -3.80 26.24 -17.69
CA ALA A 102 -2.54 26.82 -17.22
C ALA A 102 -1.82 26.02 -16.10
N VAL A 103 -2.41 24.94 -15.60
CA VAL A 103 -1.95 24.25 -14.37
C VAL A 103 -0.85 23.21 -14.60
N ARG A 104 -0.42 22.97 -15.84
CA ARG A 104 0.64 21.99 -16.16
C ARG A 104 2.07 22.45 -15.94
N SER A 105 2.30 23.67 -15.48
CA SER A 105 3.67 24.19 -15.37
C SER A 105 3.91 24.74 -13.98
N LEU A 106 4.41 23.88 -13.09
CA LEU A 106 5.29 24.16 -11.95
C LEU A 106 5.61 22.81 -11.23
N ASP A 107 6.01 21.79 -12.00
CA ASP A 107 6.75 20.68 -11.43
C ASP A 107 8.21 21.11 -11.33
N LEU A 108 8.71 21.19 -10.10
CA LEU A 108 10.12 21.45 -9.78
C LEU A 108 10.98 20.34 -10.38
N VAL A 109 11.69 20.63 -11.47
CA VAL A 109 12.78 19.80 -11.98
C VAL A 109 14.07 20.22 -11.24
N PRO A 110 14.87 19.28 -10.70
CA PRO A 110 16.21 19.59 -10.20
C PRO A 110 17.11 20.11 -11.34
N GLU A 111 17.84 21.18 -11.06
CA GLU A 111 18.94 21.72 -11.86
C GLU A 111 19.92 20.61 -12.26
N GLU A 112 20.05 20.33 -13.56
CA GLU A 112 21.32 20.26 -14.28
C GLU A 112 21.12 20.00 -15.79
N LEU A 113 22.01 20.62 -16.58
CA LEU A 113 22.24 20.49 -18.03
C LEU A 113 21.37 21.34 -18.97
N ARG A 114 21.80 22.61 -19.12
CA ARG A 114 21.57 23.43 -20.32
C ARG A 114 22.29 22.81 -21.52
N VAL A 115 21.55 22.38 -22.55
CA VAL A 115 22.06 22.29 -23.93
C VAL A 115 21.04 22.89 -24.88
N MET A 116 21.56 23.66 -25.83
CA MET A 116 20.91 24.66 -26.65
C MET A 116 19.88 24.11 -27.66
N MET A 117 18.86 24.94 -27.92
CA MET A 117 17.76 24.82 -28.89
C MET A 117 18.18 24.52 -30.33
N LEU A 118 17.31 23.80 -31.06
CA LEU A 118 16.89 24.09 -32.44
C LEU A 118 15.60 23.32 -32.79
N ASP A 119 14.50 24.05 -32.99
CA ASP A 119 13.27 23.67 -33.71
C ASP A 119 13.57 23.54 -35.24
N PRO A 120 12.72 22.94 -36.14
CA PRO A 120 11.24 23.02 -36.13
C PRO A 120 10.41 21.85 -36.74
N VAL A 121 9.08 22.03 -36.68
CA VAL A 121 7.99 21.71 -37.68
C VAL A 121 6.87 20.73 -37.23
N LYS A 122 5.64 21.26 -37.25
CA LYS A 122 4.29 20.63 -37.13
C LYS A 122 3.87 19.91 -38.44
N PRO A 123 2.99 18.88 -38.37
CA PRO A 123 1.59 19.07 -38.83
C PRO A 123 0.57 18.29 -37.96
N ALA A 124 -0.57 18.87 -37.55
CA ALA A 124 -1.88 18.98 -38.23
C ALA A 124 -2.91 17.88 -37.86
N SER A 125 -3.94 18.35 -37.18
CA SER A 125 -5.33 17.89 -36.94
C SER A 125 -5.85 16.61 -37.63
N GLY A 126 -6.48 15.75 -36.81
CA GLY A 126 -7.43 14.72 -37.24
C GLY A 126 -8.41 14.38 -36.10
N ASN A 127 -9.66 14.83 -36.24
CA ASN A 127 -10.76 14.67 -35.28
C ASN A 127 -11.26 13.22 -35.20
N LEU A 128 -11.45 12.68 -33.98
CA LEU A 128 -12.48 11.67 -33.71
C LEU A 128 -13.12 11.91 -32.32
N THR A 129 -14.45 11.90 -32.32
CA THR A 129 -15.41 12.19 -31.25
C THR A 129 -15.34 11.24 -30.04
N PRO A 130 -15.62 11.71 -28.80
CA PRO A 130 -15.73 10.83 -27.63
C PRO A 130 -17.15 10.26 -27.51
N VAL A 131 -17.26 8.94 -27.34
CA VAL A 131 -18.50 8.27 -26.91
C VAL A 131 -18.65 8.45 -25.40
N VAL A 132 -19.72 9.13 -25.03
CA VAL A 132 -20.19 9.32 -23.65
C VAL A 132 -20.96 8.09 -23.21
N LEU A 133 -20.58 7.46 -22.10
CA LEU A 133 -21.48 6.68 -21.24
C LEU A 133 -21.11 6.91 -19.78
N GLY A 134 -21.88 7.78 -19.12
CA GLY A 134 -21.98 7.86 -17.65
C GLY A 134 -23.24 7.11 -17.15
N PRO A 135 -23.55 7.15 -15.85
CA PRO A 135 -23.25 6.04 -14.93
C PRO A 135 -24.51 5.39 -14.32
N ARG A 136 -24.36 4.25 -13.64
CA ARG A 136 -25.30 3.81 -12.60
C ARG A 136 -24.54 3.46 -11.32
N GLU A 137 -24.78 4.27 -10.30
CA GLU A 137 -24.38 4.08 -8.91
C GLU A 137 -25.23 2.98 -8.26
N LEU A 138 -24.63 2.16 -7.39
CA LEU A 138 -25.35 1.37 -6.39
C LEU A 138 -24.62 1.46 -5.02
N PRO A 139 -25.36 1.49 -3.89
CA PRO A 139 -24.84 1.84 -2.57
C PRO A 139 -24.22 0.64 -1.82
N PRO A 140 -23.39 0.86 -0.77
CA PRO A 140 -22.69 -0.23 -0.09
C PRO A 140 -23.59 -0.91 0.97
N ALA A 141 -23.83 -2.21 0.82
CA ALA A 141 -24.37 -3.05 1.89
C ALA A 141 -23.22 -3.57 2.77
N LYS A 142 -23.33 -3.33 4.08
CA LYS A 142 -22.43 -3.84 5.13
C LYS A 142 -22.37 -5.37 5.05
N LEU A 143 -21.18 -5.96 5.00
CA LEU A 143 -20.99 -7.39 5.23
C LEU A 143 -19.82 -7.62 6.20
N ARG A 144 -20.11 -8.33 7.29
CA ARG A 144 -19.13 -8.87 8.24
C ARG A 144 -18.67 -10.23 7.69
N PRO A 145 -17.39 -10.65 7.85
CA PRO A 145 -16.98 -11.98 7.44
C PRO A 145 -17.39 -13.00 8.52
N GLU A 146 -18.24 -13.97 8.16
CA GLU A 146 -18.35 -15.22 8.91
C GLU A 146 -17.28 -16.19 8.44
N VAL A 147 -16.54 -16.75 9.40
CA VAL A 147 -15.51 -17.76 9.18
C VAL A 147 -16.18 -19.13 9.28
N LEU A 148 -16.31 -19.85 8.16
CA LEU A 148 -16.71 -21.25 8.19
C LEU A 148 -15.49 -22.15 8.44
N ARG A 149 -15.61 -22.99 9.47
CA ARG A 149 -14.61 -23.99 9.88
C ARG A 149 -14.75 -25.28 9.05
N PRO A 150 -13.70 -26.12 8.98
CA PRO A 150 -13.71 -27.34 8.16
C PRO A 150 -14.58 -28.42 8.80
N VAL A 151 -15.32 -29.18 7.98
CA VAL A 151 -15.97 -30.43 8.39
C VAL A 151 -15.36 -31.59 7.61
N ASP A 152 -15.07 -32.65 8.36
CA ASP A 152 -14.41 -33.90 7.96
C ASP A 152 -15.24 -34.82 7.05
N VAL A 153 -14.45 -35.59 6.29
CA VAL A 153 -14.64 -36.82 5.50
C VAL A 153 -15.95 -37.64 5.65
N GLY A 154 -16.51 -38.02 4.50
CA GLY A 154 -17.40 -39.18 4.34
C GLY A 154 -17.48 -39.65 2.88
N SER A 155 -17.00 -40.85 2.62
CA SER A 155 -16.91 -41.57 1.33
C SER A 155 -18.26 -41.95 0.71
N GLY A 156 -18.39 -41.83 -0.62
CA GLY A 156 -19.44 -42.47 -1.41
C GLY A 156 -19.57 -41.92 -2.83
N GLU A 157 -19.16 -42.70 -3.83
CA GLU A 157 -19.29 -42.39 -5.25
C GLU A 157 -20.76 -42.33 -5.69
N PHE A 158 -21.26 -41.15 -6.08
CA PHE A 158 -22.36 -41.01 -7.03
C PHE A 158 -22.14 -39.76 -7.89
N ARG A 159 -22.28 -39.95 -9.21
CA ARG A 159 -21.86 -39.07 -10.30
C ARG A 159 -22.51 -37.68 -10.29
N ASP A 160 -21.65 -36.69 -10.51
CA ASP A 160 -21.79 -35.46 -11.30
C ASP A 160 -23.19 -35.11 -11.82
N ALA A 161 -23.92 -34.34 -11.02
CA ALA A 161 -24.95 -33.40 -11.49
C ALA A 161 -25.10 -32.21 -10.54
N HIS A 162 -24.72 -32.37 -9.26
CA HIS A 162 -24.89 -31.34 -8.22
C HIS A 162 -23.75 -30.30 -8.16
N ALA A 163 -22.61 -30.54 -8.83
CA ALA A 163 -21.48 -29.60 -8.86
C ALA A 163 -21.73 -28.37 -9.74
N GLN A 164 -22.68 -28.44 -10.69
CA GLN A 164 -22.94 -27.36 -11.64
C GLN A 164 -23.88 -26.29 -11.08
N GLU A 165 -24.75 -26.64 -10.14
CA GLU A 165 -25.74 -25.73 -9.54
C GLU A 165 -25.17 -24.81 -8.45
N LEU A 166 -24.13 -25.22 -7.71
CA LEU A 166 -23.42 -24.36 -6.75
C LEU A 166 -22.62 -23.24 -7.41
N SER A 167 -22.35 -23.31 -8.72
CA SER A 167 -21.46 -22.37 -9.43
C SER A 167 -22.17 -21.14 -10.01
N ARG A 168 -23.50 -21.17 -10.17
CA ARG A 168 -24.26 -20.10 -10.83
C ARG A 168 -24.64 -18.92 -9.92
N GLY A 169 -24.52 -19.09 -8.60
CA GLY A 169 -24.89 -18.08 -7.60
C GLY A 169 -23.73 -17.26 -7.03
N ASN A 170 -22.47 -17.61 -7.33
CA ASN A 170 -21.32 -17.10 -6.55
C ASN A 170 -20.29 -16.30 -7.37
N THR A 171 -20.52 -16.07 -8.67
CA THR A 171 -19.59 -15.33 -9.54
C THR A 171 -19.46 -13.85 -9.16
N ASP A 172 -20.41 -13.31 -8.39
CA ASP A 172 -20.37 -11.94 -7.88
C ASP A 172 -19.55 -11.81 -6.59
N LEU A 173 -19.31 -12.92 -5.88
CA LEU A 173 -18.67 -12.92 -4.55
C LEU A 173 -17.21 -13.44 -4.56
N ALA A 174 -16.75 -14.07 -5.64
CA ALA A 174 -15.43 -14.68 -5.71
C ALA A 174 -14.78 -14.56 -7.11
N TYR A 175 -13.46 -14.40 -7.11
CA TYR A 175 -12.66 -14.49 -8.34
C TYR A 175 -12.63 -15.92 -8.88
N VAL A 176 -12.80 -16.07 -10.18
CA VAL A 176 -12.66 -17.34 -10.88
C VAL A 176 -11.17 -17.59 -11.17
N LEU A 177 -10.63 -18.70 -10.65
CA LEU A 177 -9.25 -19.14 -10.88
C LEU A 177 -9.29 -20.54 -11.53
N ARG A 178 -9.32 -20.60 -12.86
CA ARG A 178 -9.42 -21.83 -13.68
C ARG A 178 -8.27 -22.01 -14.67
N ALA A 179 -7.49 -20.98 -14.94
CA ALA A 179 -6.32 -21.03 -15.81
C ALA A 179 -5.24 -21.93 -15.21
N ASP A 180 -4.51 -22.64 -16.09
CA ASP A 180 -3.32 -23.41 -15.74
C ASP A 180 -2.18 -23.04 -16.69
N PRO A 181 -1.14 -22.31 -16.21
CA PRO A 181 -0.96 -21.85 -14.84
C PRO A 181 -1.98 -20.75 -14.45
N CYS A 182 -2.29 -20.66 -13.15
CA CYS A 182 -3.22 -19.64 -12.65
C CYS A 182 -2.63 -18.22 -12.71
N GLY A 183 -1.31 -18.09 -12.75
CA GLY A 183 -0.61 -16.81 -12.66
C GLY A 183 0.90 -16.94 -12.58
N HIS A 184 1.58 -15.82 -12.75
CA HIS A 184 3.00 -15.71 -12.40
C HIS A 184 3.18 -15.40 -10.92
N CYS A 185 4.22 -15.97 -10.31
CA CYS A 185 4.64 -15.64 -8.94
C CYS A 185 6.13 -15.30 -8.93
N LEU A 186 6.46 -14.04 -8.65
CA LEU A 186 7.84 -13.59 -8.47
C LEU A 186 8.20 -13.62 -6.98
N ILE A 187 9.27 -14.33 -6.63
CA ILE A 187 9.84 -14.34 -5.28
C ILE A 187 11.18 -13.60 -5.31
N ILE A 188 11.27 -12.50 -4.58
CA ILE A 188 12.51 -11.76 -4.35
C ILE A 188 13.03 -12.13 -2.96
N ASN A 189 14.17 -12.81 -2.90
CA ASN A 189 14.80 -13.26 -1.65
C ASN A 189 16.14 -12.53 -1.44
N ASN A 190 16.13 -11.47 -0.65
CA ASN A 190 17.33 -10.73 -0.27
C ASN A 190 17.86 -11.25 1.06
N VAL A 191 19.03 -11.88 1.01
CA VAL A 191 19.70 -12.55 2.12
C VAL A 191 20.99 -11.85 2.50
N SER A 192 21.81 -11.54 1.51
CA SER A 192 23.14 -10.94 1.70
C SER A 192 23.10 -9.48 1.28
N PHE A 193 23.46 -8.59 2.21
CA PHE A 193 23.45 -7.15 2.01
C PHE A 193 24.89 -6.61 2.00
N SER A 194 25.09 -5.49 1.30
CA SER A 194 26.40 -4.84 1.23
C SER A 194 26.83 -4.35 2.61
N ARG A 195 28.13 -4.41 2.91
CA ARG A 195 28.66 -3.94 4.20
C ARG A 195 28.33 -2.45 4.46
N ALA A 196 28.29 -1.64 3.40
CA ALA A 196 27.97 -0.21 3.47
C ALA A 196 26.51 0.06 3.90
N SER A 197 25.60 -0.90 3.71
CA SER A 197 24.20 -0.75 4.12
C SER A 197 23.98 -0.83 5.64
N GLY A 198 24.93 -1.40 6.38
CA GLY A 198 24.76 -1.68 7.82
C GLY A 198 23.71 -2.77 8.15
N LEU A 199 23.12 -3.41 7.14
CA LEU A 199 22.12 -4.46 7.32
C LEU A 199 22.78 -5.84 7.49
N SER A 200 22.30 -6.62 8.45
CA SER A 200 22.78 -7.98 8.71
C SER A 200 22.29 -8.98 7.66
N ALA A 201 22.99 -10.12 7.52
CA ALA A 201 22.52 -11.22 6.68
C ALA A 201 21.24 -11.85 7.26
N ARG A 202 20.27 -12.17 6.40
CA ARG A 202 18.98 -12.78 6.79
C ARG A 202 19.07 -14.32 6.77
N LEU A 203 19.86 -14.87 7.69
CA LEU A 203 20.01 -16.32 7.86
C LEU A 203 18.63 -16.97 8.06
N GLY A 204 18.37 -18.08 7.35
CA GLY A 204 17.08 -18.77 7.36
C GLY A 204 16.09 -18.34 6.26
N SER A 205 16.27 -17.17 5.62
CA SER A 205 15.35 -16.71 4.55
C SER A 205 15.29 -17.64 3.34
N ASN A 206 16.35 -18.43 3.09
CA ASN A 206 16.32 -19.46 2.04
C ASN A 206 15.32 -20.58 2.33
N VAL A 207 15.15 -20.97 3.60
CA VAL A 207 14.17 -21.97 4.01
C VAL A 207 12.75 -21.47 3.77
N ASP A 208 12.49 -20.20 4.07
CA ASP A 208 11.19 -19.56 3.78
C ASP A 208 10.95 -19.43 2.27
N CYS A 209 11.98 -19.06 1.51
CA CYS A 209 11.93 -19.00 0.05
C CYS A 209 11.55 -20.35 -0.56
N GLU A 210 12.17 -21.44 -0.13
CA GLU A 210 11.86 -22.80 -0.61
C GLU A 210 10.45 -23.24 -0.24
N LYS A 211 9.98 -22.90 0.97
CA LYS A 211 8.60 -23.18 1.40
C LYS A 211 7.59 -22.43 0.54
N MET A 212 7.83 -21.14 0.28
CA MET A 212 6.98 -20.32 -0.59
C MET A 212 6.99 -20.85 -2.02
N GLN A 213 8.16 -21.17 -2.57
CA GLN A 213 8.28 -21.71 -3.92
C GLN A 213 7.48 -23.01 -4.09
N ARG A 214 7.61 -23.95 -3.14
CA ARG A 214 6.82 -25.19 -3.15
C ARG A 214 5.32 -24.91 -3.04
N ARG A 215 4.92 -24.00 -2.15
CA ARG A 215 3.51 -23.66 -1.95
C ARG A 215 2.89 -23.05 -3.21
N PHE A 216 3.52 -22.06 -3.82
CA PHE A 216 2.98 -21.43 -5.03
C PHE A 216 2.97 -22.35 -6.24
N ARG A 217 3.97 -23.24 -6.40
CA ARG A 217 3.92 -24.29 -7.42
C ARG A 217 2.74 -25.24 -7.22
N SER A 218 2.48 -25.65 -5.97
CA SER A 218 1.31 -26.47 -5.62
C SER A 218 -0.03 -25.76 -5.84
N LEU A 219 -0.03 -24.43 -5.93
CA LEU A 219 -1.18 -23.60 -6.27
C LEU A 219 -1.22 -23.25 -7.76
N HIS A 220 -0.49 -23.99 -8.61
CA HIS A 220 -0.46 -23.81 -10.07
C HIS A 220 0.09 -22.45 -10.54
N PHE A 221 0.99 -21.83 -9.79
CA PHE A 221 1.72 -20.64 -10.28
C PHE A 221 2.99 -21.03 -11.04
N THR A 222 3.31 -20.25 -12.08
CA THR A 222 4.66 -20.23 -12.65
C THR A 222 5.56 -19.39 -11.73
N VAL A 223 6.35 -20.07 -10.90
CA VAL A 223 7.20 -19.43 -9.88
C VAL A 223 8.60 -19.11 -10.41
N GLU A 224 9.01 -17.85 -10.28
CA GLU A 224 10.35 -17.34 -10.55
C GLU A 224 10.98 -16.82 -9.27
N VAL A 225 12.22 -17.25 -8.97
CA VAL A 225 12.95 -16.84 -7.76
C VAL A 225 14.16 -16.02 -8.17
N THR A 226 14.29 -14.83 -7.61
CA THR A 226 15.44 -13.94 -7.78
C THR A 226 16.06 -13.62 -6.42
N CYS A 227 17.38 -13.65 -6.35
CA CYS A 227 18.11 -13.53 -5.08
C CYS A 227 18.99 -12.28 -5.05
N ASN A 228 19.07 -11.65 -3.88
CA ASN A 228 20.03 -10.59 -3.56
C ASN A 228 20.02 -9.40 -4.56
N LEU A 229 18.83 -8.89 -4.86
CA LEU A 229 18.64 -7.76 -5.75
C LEU A 229 18.89 -6.42 -5.06
N THR A 230 19.57 -5.50 -5.74
CA THR A 230 19.63 -4.08 -5.36
C THR A 230 18.26 -3.43 -5.52
N ALA A 231 18.02 -2.27 -4.90
CA ALA A 231 16.73 -1.59 -4.98
C ALA A 231 16.32 -1.32 -6.45
N LYS A 232 17.28 -0.89 -7.28
CA LYS A 232 17.07 -0.69 -8.72
C LYS A 232 16.68 -1.99 -9.43
N LYS A 233 17.36 -3.10 -9.13
CA LYS A 233 17.07 -4.41 -9.74
C LYS A 233 15.73 -4.98 -9.27
N MET A 234 15.33 -4.73 -8.03
CA MET A 234 14.00 -5.09 -7.54
C MET A 234 12.90 -4.40 -8.36
N VAL A 235 13.01 -3.08 -8.53
CA VAL A 235 12.06 -2.31 -9.35
C VAL A 235 12.06 -2.84 -10.79
N GLN A 236 13.22 -3.11 -11.37
CA GLN A 236 13.33 -3.65 -12.73
C GLN A 236 12.60 -5.00 -12.87
N ALA A 237 12.85 -5.95 -11.98
CA ALA A 237 12.19 -7.27 -12.01
C ALA A 237 10.67 -7.17 -11.85
N LEU A 238 10.19 -6.25 -11.00
CA LEU A 238 8.74 -6.01 -10.82
C LEU A 238 8.11 -5.37 -12.07
N VAL A 239 8.80 -4.43 -12.71
CA VAL A 239 8.35 -3.82 -13.96
C VAL A 239 8.31 -4.84 -15.08
N GLU A 240 9.34 -5.69 -15.19
CA GLU A 240 9.39 -6.78 -16.17
C GLU A 240 8.22 -7.76 -15.97
N LEU A 241 7.90 -8.12 -14.72
CA LEU A 241 6.73 -8.95 -14.42
C LEU A 241 5.43 -8.26 -14.84
N ALA A 242 5.26 -6.97 -14.52
CA ALA A 242 4.06 -6.21 -14.87
C ALA A 242 3.89 -6.04 -16.39
N GLN A 243 4.98 -6.03 -17.15
CA GLN A 243 4.97 -5.92 -18.62
C GLN A 243 4.66 -7.24 -19.33
N ARG A 244 4.66 -8.38 -18.64
CA ARG A 244 4.24 -9.67 -19.23
C ARG A 244 2.77 -9.63 -19.64
N ASP A 245 2.41 -10.49 -20.59
CA ASP A 245 1.01 -10.66 -20.96
C ASP A 245 0.29 -11.62 -20.00
N HIS A 246 -0.58 -11.06 -19.15
CA HIS A 246 -1.37 -11.80 -18.16
C HIS A 246 -2.80 -12.11 -18.64
N ARG A 247 -3.14 -11.85 -19.91
CA ARG A 247 -4.53 -12.00 -20.41
C ARG A 247 -5.07 -13.41 -20.23
N ALA A 248 -4.25 -14.43 -20.49
CA ALA A 248 -4.59 -15.85 -20.37
C ALA A 248 -4.49 -16.40 -18.93
N LEU A 249 -3.98 -15.62 -17.98
CA LEU A 249 -3.79 -16.01 -16.58
C LEU A 249 -4.90 -15.41 -15.72
N ASP A 250 -5.17 -15.94 -14.54
CA ASP A 250 -6.24 -15.42 -13.68
C ASP A 250 -5.76 -14.49 -12.57
N CYS A 251 -4.49 -14.57 -12.19
CA CYS A 251 -3.93 -13.77 -11.09
C CYS A 251 -2.43 -13.52 -11.22
N CYS A 252 -1.89 -12.70 -10.32
CA CYS A 252 -0.45 -12.48 -10.18
C CYS A 252 -0.07 -12.40 -8.71
N ALA A 253 1.08 -12.95 -8.35
CA ALA A 253 1.62 -12.92 -7.00
C ALA A 253 3.05 -12.36 -6.98
N VAL A 254 3.37 -11.62 -5.92
CA VAL A 254 4.71 -11.12 -5.63
C VAL A 254 5.03 -11.41 -4.17
N VAL A 255 6.14 -12.10 -3.91
CA VAL A 255 6.66 -12.39 -2.57
C VAL A 255 7.99 -11.66 -2.41
N ILE A 256 8.15 -10.89 -1.33
CA ILE A 256 9.38 -10.17 -1.03
C ILE A 256 9.84 -10.55 0.37
N LEU A 257 11.05 -11.13 0.45
CA LEU A 257 11.72 -11.50 1.68
C LEU A 257 12.96 -10.60 1.82
N SER A 258 12.90 -9.58 2.67
CA SER A 258 14.01 -8.64 2.87
C SER A 258 13.97 -7.97 4.25
N HIS A 259 14.95 -7.10 4.53
CA HIS A 259 14.80 -6.11 5.59
C HIS A 259 13.77 -5.05 5.18
N GLY A 260 13.20 -4.38 6.17
CA GLY A 260 12.27 -3.28 5.92
C GLY A 260 12.47 -2.12 6.87
N CYS A 261 11.87 -1.00 6.52
CA CYS A 261 11.85 0.19 7.35
C CYS A 261 10.50 0.90 7.24
N GLN A 262 10.23 1.78 8.21
CA GLN A 262 9.12 2.69 8.10
C GLN A 262 9.42 3.70 6.99
N ALA A 263 8.43 3.95 6.15
CA ALA A 263 8.50 4.95 5.11
C ALA A 263 7.24 5.83 5.13
N SER A 264 7.42 7.10 4.80
CA SER A 264 6.29 7.98 4.51
C SER A 264 5.56 7.42 3.28
N HIS A 265 4.25 7.29 3.39
CA HIS A 265 3.38 6.72 2.36
C HIS A 265 2.04 7.46 2.36
N LEU A 266 1.29 7.29 1.28
CA LEU A 266 -0.08 7.76 1.13
C LEU A 266 -1.08 6.61 1.24
N GLN A 267 -0.71 5.43 0.74
CA GLN A 267 -1.63 4.28 0.65
C GLN A 267 -1.12 3.05 1.39
N PHE A 268 0.16 2.70 1.23
CA PHE A 268 0.71 1.45 1.77
C PHE A 268 1.94 1.72 2.64
N PRO A 269 1.90 1.35 3.94
CA PRO A 269 3.02 1.59 4.84
C PRO A 269 4.24 0.75 4.51
N GLY A 270 5.39 1.29 4.89
CA GLY A 270 6.66 0.58 4.89
C GLY A 270 7.41 0.62 3.56
N ALA A 271 8.66 0.19 3.65
CA ALA A 271 9.55 -0.01 2.52
C ALA A 271 10.42 -1.25 2.75
N VAL A 272 10.91 -1.82 1.65
CA VAL A 272 11.78 -2.99 1.64
C VAL A 272 13.15 -2.61 1.12
N TYR A 273 14.20 -3.16 1.73
CA TYR A 273 15.57 -2.88 1.31
C TYR A 273 16.01 -3.75 0.14
N GLY A 274 16.76 -3.14 -0.78
CA GLY A 274 17.66 -3.82 -1.68
C GLY A 274 18.98 -4.16 -0.99
N THR A 275 19.80 -4.99 -1.64
CA THR A 275 21.12 -5.38 -1.12
C THR A 275 22.13 -4.24 -1.05
N ASP A 276 21.88 -3.15 -1.77
CA ASP A 276 22.60 -1.88 -1.71
C ASP A 276 22.26 -1.03 -0.48
N GLY A 277 21.26 -1.41 0.32
CA GLY A 277 20.80 -0.62 1.47
C GLY A 277 19.88 0.53 1.09
N CYS A 278 19.58 0.72 -0.20
CA CYS A 278 18.51 1.59 -0.65
C CYS A 278 17.15 0.89 -0.46
N SER A 279 16.11 1.64 -0.15
CA SER A 279 14.76 1.09 0.05
C SER A 279 13.81 1.40 -1.11
N VAL A 280 12.85 0.52 -1.31
CA VAL A 280 11.73 0.67 -2.26
C VAL A 280 10.45 0.67 -1.44
N SER A 281 9.65 1.73 -1.55
CA SER A 281 8.37 1.80 -0.82
C SER A 281 7.40 0.73 -1.30
N VAL A 282 6.62 0.17 -0.37
CA VAL A 282 5.57 -0.80 -0.70
C VAL A 282 4.55 -0.16 -1.65
N GLU A 283 4.22 1.11 -1.45
CA GLU A 283 3.38 1.88 -2.35
C GLU A 283 3.91 1.90 -3.79
N ARG A 284 5.22 2.10 -3.99
CA ARG A 284 5.82 2.03 -5.34
C ARG A 284 5.69 0.64 -5.94
N ILE A 285 5.90 -0.40 -5.15
CA ILE A 285 5.80 -1.80 -5.59
C ILE A 285 4.38 -2.12 -6.06
N VAL A 286 3.36 -1.77 -5.28
CA VAL A 286 1.96 -2.02 -5.65
C VAL A 286 1.54 -1.20 -6.88
N ASN A 287 1.97 0.06 -6.96
CA ASN A 287 1.60 0.96 -8.05
C ASN A 287 2.17 0.55 -9.42
N ILE A 288 3.22 -0.27 -9.47
CA ILE A 288 3.71 -0.88 -10.72
C ILE A 288 2.61 -1.76 -11.37
N PHE A 289 1.71 -2.35 -10.57
CA PHE A 289 0.65 -3.25 -11.04
C PHE A 289 -0.74 -2.59 -11.08
N ASN A 290 -0.82 -1.26 -11.10
CA ASN A 290 -2.10 -0.57 -11.24
C ASN A 290 -2.71 -0.75 -12.65
N GLY A 291 -3.98 -0.37 -12.81
CA GLY A 291 -4.70 -0.57 -14.08
C GLY A 291 -4.12 0.16 -15.29
N THR A 292 -3.33 1.22 -15.08
CA THR A 292 -2.67 1.98 -16.14
C THR A 292 -1.36 1.32 -16.57
N SER A 293 -0.55 0.89 -15.60
CA SER A 293 0.78 0.31 -15.82
C SER A 293 0.72 -1.17 -16.22
N CYS A 294 -0.30 -1.91 -15.77
CA CYS A 294 -0.48 -3.34 -16.04
C CYS A 294 -1.95 -3.65 -16.42
N PRO A 295 -2.42 -3.24 -17.61
CA PRO A 295 -3.81 -3.39 -18.01
C PRO A 295 -4.23 -4.86 -18.21
N SER A 296 -3.28 -5.78 -18.50
CA SER A 296 -3.55 -7.22 -18.65
C SER A 296 -3.98 -7.90 -17.34
N LEU A 297 -3.73 -7.25 -16.18
CA LEU A 297 -4.23 -7.67 -14.85
C LEU A 297 -5.47 -6.87 -14.40
N GLY A 298 -6.13 -6.14 -15.30
CA GLY A 298 -7.40 -5.45 -15.02
C GLY A 298 -8.48 -6.44 -14.58
N GLY A 299 -9.12 -6.19 -13.44
CA GLY A 299 -10.13 -7.10 -12.87
C GLY A 299 -9.58 -8.42 -12.32
N LYS A 300 -8.26 -8.60 -12.23
CA LYS A 300 -7.61 -9.81 -11.72
C LYS A 300 -6.95 -9.56 -10.35
N PRO A 301 -6.97 -10.52 -9.40
CA PRO A 301 -6.33 -10.35 -8.10
C PRO A 301 -4.81 -10.24 -8.22
N LYS A 302 -4.25 -9.29 -7.48
CA LYS A 302 -2.81 -8.98 -7.39
C LYS A 302 -2.38 -9.15 -5.93
N LEU A 303 -1.65 -10.23 -5.66
CA LEU A 303 -1.30 -10.63 -4.30
C LEU A 303 0.13 -10.22 -3.96
N PHE A 304 0.32 -9.57 -2.81
CA PHE A 304 1.64 -9.15 -2.33
C PHE A 304 1.89 -9.72 -0.93
N PHE A 305 2.96 -10.49 -0.79
CA PHE A 305 3.39 -11.07 0.47
C PHE A 305 4.76 -10.48 0.85
N ILE A 306 4.78 -9.61 1.85
CA ILE A 306 5.98 -8.83 2.19
C ILE A 306 6.44 -9.21 3.60
N GLN A 307 7.47 -10.04 3.66
CA GLN A 307 8.16 -10.37 4.91
C GLN A 307 9.31 -9.40 5.11
N ALA A 308 9.06 -8.34 5.89
CA ALA A 308 10.02 -7.31 6.22
C ALA A 308 9.63 -6.59 7.53
N CYS A 309 10.60 -5.91 8.15
CA CYS A 309 10.32 -5.10 9.35
C CYS A 309 9.50 -3.85 8.99
N GLY A 310 8.52 -3.48 9.83
CA GLY A 310 7.70 -2.27 9.65
C GLY A 310 8.33 -0.97 10.16
N GLY A 311 9.45 -1.06 10.89
CA GLY A 311 10.09 0.05 11.61
C GLY A 311 10.58 -0.37 12.99
N ALA A 312 11.43 0.45 13.61
CA ALA A 312 11.90 0.24 14.97
C ALA A 312 10.90 0.83 15.97
N ALA A 313 9.88 0.07 16.32
CA ALA A 313 9.34 0.12 17.67
C ALA A 313 9.85 -1.15 18.35
N PRO A 314 10.81 -1.09 19.29
CA PRO A 314 10.92 -2.20 20.22
C PRO A 314 9.53 -2.38 20.83
N PRO A 315 9.00 -3.62 20.96
CA PRO A 315 7.87 -3.80 21.86
C PRO A 315 8.30 -3.17 23.18
N VAL A 316 7.57 -2.16 23.64
CA VAL A 316 7.77 -1.63 24.98
C VAL A 316 7.68 -2.86 25.86
N SER A 317 8.80 -3.24 26.47
CA SER A 317 8.80 -4.20 27.55
C SER A 317 8.05 -3.51 28.68
N THR A 318 6.72 -3.54 28.63
CA THR A 318 5.97 -3.60 29.86
C THR A 318 6.54 -4.81 30.55
N GLY A 319 7.31 -4.57 31.61
CA GLY A 319 7.80 -5.64 32.48
C GLY A 319 6.65 -6.57 32.83
N PRO A 320 6.94 -7.82 33.24
CA PRO A 320 5.91 -8.79 33.52
C PRO A 320 4.84 -8.13 34.41
N PRO A 321 3.54 -8.24 34.08
CA PRO A 321 2.50 -7.71 34.93
C PRO A 321 2.77 -8.21 36.34
N GLN A 322 2.86 -7.30 37.31
CA GLN A 322 2.97 -7.69 38.71
C GLN A 322 1.80 -8.63 38.98
N ALA A 323 2.12 -9.90 39.18
CA ALA A 323 1.14 -10.91 39.47
C ALA A 323 0.50 -10.56 40.82
N VAL A 324 -0.71 -10.01 40.78
CA VAL A 324 -1.62 -10.08 41.92
C VAL A 324 -1.90 -11.58 42.11
N ARG A 325 -1.30 -12.15 43.16
CA ARG A 325 -1.52 -13.56 43.54
C ARG A 325 -3.00 -13.74 43.88
N VAL A 326 -3.73 -14.42 42.99
CA VAL A 326 -4.95 -15.14 43.36
C VAL A 326 -4.53 -16.58 43.66
N PRO A 327 -4.75 -17.12 44.87
CA PRO A 327 -4.41 -18.50 45.18
C PRO A 327 -5.37 -19.45 44.43
N GLY A 328 -4.85 -20.40 43.64
CA GLY A 328 -5.62 -21.60 43.28
C GLY A 328 -5.65 -22.08 41.84
N THR A 329 -4.87 -21.55 40.89
CA THR A 329 -4.90 -22.06 39.50
C THR A 329 -3.51 -22.36 38.94
N VAL A 330 -3.36 -23.57 38.40
CA VAL A 330 -2.16 -24.11 37.75
C VAL A 330 -1.93 -23.40 36.41
N PRO A 331 -0.70 -22.94 36.08
CA PRO A 331 -0.44 -22.30 34.80
C PRO A 331 -0.18 -23.34 33.69
N ALA A 332 -0.85 -23.15 32.55
CA ALA A 332 -0.53 -23.82 31.30
C ALA A 332 0.80 -23.29 30.73
N ALA A 333 1.61 -24.20 30.18
CA ALA A 333 2.96 -23.96 29.70
C ALA A 333 3.04 -22.85 28.64
N GLY A 334 3.79 -21.79 28.97
CA GLY A 334 4.18 -20.73 28.04
C GLY A 334 5.29 -21.17 27.12
N TRP A 335 5.24 -20.71 25.87
CA TRP A 335 6.26 -20.97 24.85
C TRP A 335 7.52 -20.15 25.20
N GLN A 336 8.59 -20.85 25.56
CA GLN A 336 9.91 -20.27 25.78
C GLN A 336 10.60 -19.97 24.45
N CYS A 337 11.09 -18.74 24.33
CA CYS A 337 12.01 -18.31 23.29
C CYS A 337 13.35 -19.04 23.51
N PHE A 338 13.67 -20.03 22.67
CA PHE A 338 14.99 -20.65 22.68
C PHE A 338 15.99 -19.73 21.97
N SER A 339 16.89 -19.13 22.75
CA SER A 339 18.17 -18.63 22.26
C SER A 339 18.98 -19.83 21.75
N CYS A 340 19.42 -19.81 20.49
CA CYS A 340 20.40 -20.78 20.00
C CYS A 340 21.78 -20.51 20.61
N PRO A 341 22.48 -21.52 21.12
CA PRO A 341 23.85 -21.38 21.59
C PRO A 341 24.83 -21.27 20.40
N GLU A 342 25.90 -20.49 20.60
CA GLU A 342 27.06 -20.46 19.71
C GLU A 342 27.74 -21.83 19.69
N GLU A 343 27.81 -22.47 18.52
CA GLU A 343 28.78 -23.54 18.27
C GLU A 343 29.60 -23.20 17.04
N THR A 344 30.84 -22.81 17.31
CA THR A 344 31.98 -22.82 16.41
C THR A 344 32.17 -24.21 15.80
N GLN A 345 32.09 -24.32 14.47
CA GLN A 345 32.76 -25.41 13.77
C GLN A 345 33.33 -24.94 12.42
N ALA A 346 34.64 -25.07 12.31
CA ALA A 346 35.45 -24.76 11.14
C ALA A 346 35.14 -25.72 9.97
N CYS A 347 35.07 -25.18 8.75
CA CYS A 347 35.14 -25.98 7.53
C CYS A 347 36.62 -26.07 7.07
N PRO A 348 37.10 -27.26 6.65
CA PRO A 348 38.45 -27.43 6.15
C PRO A 348 38.60 -26.91 4.70
N LEU A 349 39.88 -26.71 4.36
CA LEU A 349 40.51 -25.94 3.28
C LEU A 349 39.93 -26.09 1.87
#